data_AF-A0A940HZA8-F1
#
_entry.id   AF-A0A940HZA8-F1
#
_cell.length_a   1.000
_cell.length_b   1.000
_cell.length_c   1.000
_cell.angle_alpha   90.00
_cell.angle_beta   90.00
_cell.angle_gamma   90.00
#
_symmetry.space_group_name_H-M   'P 1'
#
loop_
_entity.id
_entity.type
_entity.pdbx_description
1 polymer ?
#
loop_
_entity_poly.entity_id
_entity_poly.type
_entity_poly.pdbx_seq_one_letter_code
_entity_poly.pdbx_strand_id
1 'polypeptide(L)'
;MKLVEILKKNYFLLVSTFFFIYIAFNFLDGERGLFSYLEKKELYNQKIQKKSNLTAELNDIEKKIFLLTENIDLDYLEILYREKFFYGKPNEKVYLNR
;
A
#
# COMPACT_ATOMS: atom_id res chain seq x y z
N MET A 1 -51.02 -30.64 -17.70
CA MET A 1 -50.92 -29.47 -16.80
C MET A 1 -50.24 -28.33 -17.56
N LYS A 2 -50.93 -27.19 -17.76
CA LYS A 2 -50.46 -26.04 -18.58
C LYS A 2 -49.01 -25.60 -18.29
N LEU A 3 -48.58 -25.70 -17.04
CA LEU A 3 -47.21 -25.38 -16.59
C LEU A 3 -46.12 -26.22 -17.28
N VAL A 4 -46.35 -27.51 -17.47
CA VAL A 4 -45.36 -28.42 -18.08
C VAL A 4 -45.16 -28.12 -19.56
N GLU A 5 -46.23 -27.71 -20.26
CA GLU A 5 -46.17 -27.32 -21.67
C GLU A 5 -45.39 -26.01 -21.86
N ILE A 6 -45.58 -25.03 -20.97
CA ILE A 6 -44.83 -23.77 -20.97
C ILE A 6 -43.34 -24.01 -20.73
N LEU A 7 -43.00 -24.88 -19.77
CA LEU A 7 -41.61 -25.25 -19.48
C LEU A 7 -40.96 -25.97 -20.66
N LYS A 8 -41.65 -26.94 -21.28
CA LYS A 8 -41.15 -27.62 -22.49
C LYS A 8 -40.95 -26.65 -23.65
N LYS A 9 -41.82 -25.66 -23.82
CA LYS A 9 -41.70 -24.66 -24.88
C LYS A 9 -40.46 -23.77 -24.72
N ASN A 10 -40.07 -23.46 -23.49
CA ASN A 10 -38.98 -22.52 -23.19
C ASN A 10 -37.74 -23.20 -22.57
N TYR A 11 -37.62 -24.53 -22.66
CA TYR A 11 -36.62 -25.29 -21.91
C TYR A 11 -35.17 -24.84 -22.21
N PHE A 12 -34.88 -24.50 -23.45
CA PHE A 12 -33.55 -24.02 -23.87
C PHE A 12 -33.18 -22.73 -23.14
N LEU A 13 -34.09 -21.74 -23.14
CA LEU A 13 -33.90 -20.46 -22.44
C LEU A 13 -33.68 -20.68 -20.94
N LEU A 14 -34.44 -21.61 -20.35
CA LEU A 14 -34.34 -21.95 -18.94
C LEU A 14 -32.94 -22.50 -18.59
N VAL A 15 -32.46 -23.48 -19.36
CA VAL A 15 -31.14 -24.10 -19.16
C VAL A 15 -30.02 -23.09 -19.38
N SER A 16 -30.11 -22.27 -20.44
CA SER A 16 -29.13 -21.20 -20.70
C SER A 16 -29.09 -20.18 -19.56
N THR A 17 -30.24 -19.84 -18.98
CA THR A 17 -30.31 -18.91 -17.83
C THR A 17 -29.62 -19.50 -16.60
N PHE A 18 -29.89 -20.76 -16.26
CA PHE A 18 -29.20 -21.43 -15.14
C PHE A 18 -27.69 -21.53 -15.36
N PHE A 19 -27.27 -21.82 -16.59
CA PHE A 19 -25.85 -21.88 -16.93
C PHE A 19 -25.17 -20.51 -16.81
N PHE A 20 -25.82 -19.46 -17.29
CA PHE A 20 -25.32 -18.09 -17.15
C PHE A 20 -25.21 -17.69 -15.68
N ILE A 21 -26.22 -18.00 -14.87
CA ILE A 21 -26.22 -17.74 -13.43
C ILE A 21 -25.07 -18.49 -12.75
N TYR A 22 -24.85 -19.76 -13.09
CA TYR A 22 -23.74 -20.55 -12.55
C TYR A 22 -22.38 -19.90 -12.84
N ILE A 23 -22.15 -19.48 -14.09
CA ILE A 23 -20.92 -18.78 -14.47
C ILE A 23 -20.81 -17.45 -13.72
N ALA A 24 -21.89 -16.67 -13.65
CA ALA A 24 -21.88 -15.36 -13.00
C ALA A 24 -21.52 -15.47 -11.50
N PHE A 25 -22.10 -16.43 -10.78
CA PHE A 25 -21.74 -16.65 -9.37
C PHE A 25 -20.29 -17.10 -9.20
N ASN A 26 -19.82 -18.06 -10.01
CA ASN A 26 -18.43 -18.51 -9.96
C ASN A 26 -17.41 -17.42 -10.37
N PHE A 27 -17.84 -16.47 -11.19
CA PHE A 27 -17.00 -15.35 -11.62
C PHE A 27 -16.95 -14.23 -10.58
N LEU A 28 -18.08 -13.89 -9.97
CA LEU A 28 -18.15 -12.80 -9.00
C LEU A 28 -17.54 -13.21 -7.65
N ASP A 29 -17.79 -14.43 -7.23
CA ASP A 29 -17.48 -14.93 -5.88
C ASP A 29 -16.25 -15.86 -5.86
N GLY A 30 -15.77 -16.18 -4.65
CA GLY A 30 -14.64 -17.05 -4.40
C GLY A 30 -13.29 -16.34 -4.41
N GLU A 31 -12.24 -17.04 -3.98
CA GLU A 31 -10.90 -16.47 -3.82
C GLU A 31 -10.26 -15.96 -5.13
N ARG A 32 -10.76 -16.43 -6.27
CA ARG A 32 -10.32 -16.00 -7.61
C ARG A 32 -11.40 -15.23 -8.36
N GLY A 33 -12.52 -14.95 -7.70
CA GLY A 33 -13.60 -14.14 -8.25
C GLY A 33 -13.24 -12.67 -8.32
N LEU A 34 -14.12 -11.90 -8.95
CA LEU A 34 -13.95 -10.48 -9.20
C LEU A 34 -13.79 -9.68 -7.90
N PHE A 35 -14.62 -9.94 -6.88
CA PHE A 35 -14.55 -9.21 -5.61
C PHE A 35 -13.20 -9.44 -4.92
N SER A 36 -12.75 -10.70 -4.85
CA SER A 36 -11.44 -11.03 -4.27
C SER A 36 -10.30 -10.39 -5.04
N TYR A 37 -10.38 -10.29 -6.37
CA TYR A 37 -9.38 -9.59 -7.18
C TYR A 37 -9.29 -8.11 -6.82
N LEU A 38 -10.43 -7.41 -6.67
CA LEU A 38 -10.45 -5.98 -6.34
C LEU A 38 -9.82 -5.72 -4.96
N GLU A 39 -10.20 -6.50 -3.94
CA GLU A 39 -9.64 -6.39 -2.59
C GLU A 39 -8.13 -6.66 -2.58
N LYS A 40 -7.69 -7.74 -3.24
CA LYS A 40 -6.27 -8.12 -3.31
C LYS A 40 -5.45 -7.07 -4.05
N LYS A 41 -6.01 -6.45 -5.09
CA LYS A 41 -5.36 -5.36 -5.83
C LYS A 41 -5.14 -4.13 -4.95
N GLU A 42 -6.14 -3.75 -4.15
CA GLU A 42 -6.00 -2.65 -3.21
C GLU A 42 -4.93 -2.96 -2.15
N LEU A 43 -5.00 -4.14 -1.53
CA LEU A 43 -4.00 -4.58 -0.54
C LEU A 43 -2.59 -4.63 -1.13
N TYR A 44 -2.45 -5.07 -2.38
CA TYR A 44 -1.17 -5.09 -3.09
C TYR A 44 -0.60 -3.68 -3.27
N ASN A 45 -1.42 -2.71 -3.67
CA ASN A 45 -1.00 -1.32 -3.83
C ASN A 45 -0.60 -0.70 -2.48
N GLN A 46 -1.36 -0.95 -1.41
CA GLN A 46 -1.01 -0.51 -0.05
C GLN A 46 0.34 -1.10 0.39
N LYS A 47 0.59 -2.38 0.10
CA LYS A 47 1.89 -3.02 0.39
C LYS A 47 3.04 -2.42 -0.41
N ILE A 48 2.83 -2.11 -1.69
CA ILE A 48 3.83 -1.40 -2.51
C ILE A 48 4.18 -0.05 -1.89
N GLN A 49 3.17 0.74 -1.55
CA GLN A 49 3.38 2.07 -0.99
C GLN A 49 4.11 1.99 0.36
N LYS A 50 3.69 1.07 1.23
CA LYS A 50 4.37 0.83 2.52
C LYS A 50 5.82 0.41 2.31
N LYS A 51 6.10 -0.47 1.35
CA LYS A 51 7.47 -0.88 1.02
C LYS A 51 8.29 0.33 0.56
N SER A 52 7.74 1.15 -0.35
CA SER A 52 8.42 2.35 -0.85
C SER A 52 8.79 3.31 0.27
N ASN A 53 7.86 3.57 1.20
CA ASN A 53 8.10 4.46 2.34
C ASN A 53 9.20 3.90 3.25
N LEU A 54 9.11 2.61 3.62
CA LEU A 54 10.11 1.96 4.46
C LEU A 54 11.50 1.93 3.82
N THR A 55 11.58 1.73 2.50
CA THR A 55 12.86 1.81 1.77
C THR A 55 13.42 3.23 1.78
N ALA A 56 12.57 4.25 1.63
CA ALA A 56 13.03 5.64 1.72
C ALA A 56 13.54 5.99 3.14
N GLU A 57 12.81 5.57 4.18
CA GLU A 57 13.23 5.73 5.58
C GLU A 57 14.54 5.00 5.87
N LEU A 58 14.68 3.77 5.40
CA LEU A 58 15.91 3.00 5.55
C LEU A 58 17.09 3.71 4.88
N ASN A 59 16.93 4.16 3.63
CA ASN A 59 17.98 4.86 2.90
C ASN A 59 18.39 6.18 3.59
N ASP A 60 17.44 6.92 4.16
CA ASP A 60 17.74 8.13 4.95
C ASP A 60 18.55 7.78 6.20
N ILE A 61 18.16 6.75 6.94
CA ILE A 61 18.89 6.28 8.13
C ILE A 61 20.29 5.80 7.76
N GLU A 62 20.43 4.98 6.73
CA GLU A 62 21.72 4.48 6.26
C GLU A 62 22.64 5.63 5.85
N LYS A 63 22.11 6.63 5.13
CA LYS A 63 22.87 7.83 4.78
C LYS A 63 23.33 8.59 6.02
N LYS A 64 22.46 8.76 7.02
CA LYS A 64 22.82 9.42 8.28
C LYS A 64 23.89 8.65 9.05
N ILE A 65 23.80 7.32 9.08
CA ILE A 65 24.82 6.46 9.69
C ILE A 65 26.15 6.61 8.95
N PHE A 66 26.14 6.54 7.62
CA PHE A 66 27.33 6.69 6.78
C PHE A 66 28.06 8.02 7.04
N LEU A 67 27.31 9.13 7.16
CA LEU A 67 27.85 10.47 7.48
C LEU A 67 28.46 10.56 8.90
N LEU A 68 28.18 9.59 9.77
CA LEU A 68 28.65 9.58 11.16
C LEU A 68 29.74 8.52 11.42
N THR A 69 29.92 7.56 10.51
CA THR A 69 30.82 6.42 10.72
C THR A 69 31.90 6.32 9.64
N GLU A 70 31.54 5.88 8.44
CA GLU A 70 32.49 5.56 7.36
C GLU A 70 33.05 6.81 6.69
N ASN A 71 32.21 7.83 6.50
CA ASN A 71 32.61 9.12 5.94
C ASN A 71 32.11 10.22 6.86
N ILE A 72 32.85 10.44 7.95
CA ILE A 72 32.50 11.42 8.97
C ILE A 72 32.42 12.82 8.34
N ASP A 73 31.21 13.37 8.30
CA ASP A 73 30.92 14.71 7.81
C ASP A 73 30.85 15.67 9.01
N LEU A 74 31.85 16.56 9.10
CA LEU A 74 31.97 17.52 10.21
C LEU A 74 30.87 18.59 10.20
N ASP A 75 30.38 18.98 9.02
CA ASP A 75 29.29 19.96 8.90
C ASP A 75 27.98 19.33 9.37
N TYR A 76 27.73 18.07 9.01
CA TYR A 76 26.58 17.31 9.51
C TYR A 76 26.64 17.11 11.04
N LEU A 77 27.82 16.84 11.61
CA LEU A 77 28.01 16.82 13.07
C LEU A 77 27.73 18.19 13.70
N GLU A 78 28.21 19.30 13.12
CA GLU A 78 27.91 20.65 13.60
C GLU A 78 26.40 20.91 13.61
N ILE A 79 25.68 20.52 12.54
CA ILE A 79 24.21 20.61 12.47
C ILE A 79 23.56 19.84 13.63
N LEU A 80 23.97 18.59 13.87
CA LEU A 80 23.43 17.79 14.97
C LEU A 80 23.73 18.41 16.34
N TYR A 81 24.93 18.96 16.55
CA TYR A 81 25.27 19.63 17.81
C TYR A 81 24.40 20.86 18.06
N ARG A 82 24.14 21.65 17.01
CA ARG A 82 23.27 22.83 17.08
C ARG A 82 21.82 22.45 17.36
N GLU A 83 21.28 21.45 16.67
CA GLU A 83 19.90 21.00 16.84
C GLU A 83 19.63 20.32 18.19
N LYS A 84 20.55 19.45 18.64
CA LYS A 84 20.33 18.63 19.86
C LYS A 84 20.74 19.34 21.15
N PHE A 85 21.76 20.19 21.08
CA PHE A 85 22.37 20.80 22.26
C PHE A 85 22.28 22.33 22.27
N PHE A 86 21.61 22.95 21.30
CA PHE A 86 21.55 24.41 21.14
C PHE A 86 22.94 25.06 21.13
N TYR A 87 23.92 24.33 20.59
CA TYR A 87 25.30 24.79 20.54
C TYR A 87 25.44 26.02 19.63
N GLY A 88 26.21 27.00 20.06
CA GLY A 88 26.56 28.20 19.28
C GLY A 88 28.06 28.44 19.34
N LYS A 89 28.62 29.08 18.32
CA LYS A 89 30.03 29.51 18.34
C LYS A 89 30.21 30.62 19.38
N PRO A 90 31.43 30.83 19.92
CA PRO A 90 31.68 31.79 21.02
C PRO A 90 31.16 33.22 20.78
N ASN A 91 31.01 33.63 19.53
CA ASN A 91 30.55 34.97 19.14
C ASN A 91 29.10 35.00 18.63
N GLU A 92 28.35 33.90 18.76
CA GLU A 92 26.97 33.78 18.31
C GLU A 92 25.99 33.92 19.50
N LYS A 93 24.87 34.62 19.27
CA LYS A 93 23.74 34.62 20.21
C LYS A 93 22.69 33.62 19.71
N VAL A 94 22.40 32.60 20.52
CA VAL A 94 21.38 31.59 20.23
C VAL A 94 20.10 31.95 20.99
N TYR A 95 18.97 31.95 20.29
CA TYR A 95 17.66 32.24 20.87
C TYR A 95 16.81 30.97 20.88
N LEU A 96 16.29 30.61 22.05
CA LEU A 96 15.26 29.60 22.20
C LEU A 96 13.90 30.29 22.18
N ASN A 97 13.10 30.03 21.15
CA ASN A 97 11.71 30.44 21.15
C ASN A 97 10.92 29.40 21.94
N ARG A 98 10.32 29.81 23.06
CA ARG A 98 9.45 28.97 23.90
C ARG A 98 8.00 29.14 23.50
#